data_AF-A0A7Y7USE8-F1
#
_entry.id   AF-A0A7Y7USE8-F1
#
_cell.length_a   1.000
_cell.length_b   1.000
_cell.length_c   1.000
_cell.angle_alpha   90.00
_cell.angle_beta   90.00
_cell.angle_gamma   90.00
#
_symmetry.space_group_name_H-M   'P 1'
#
loop_
_entity.id
_entity.type
_entity.pdbx_description
1 polymer ?
#
loop_
_entity_poly.entity_id
_entity_poly.type
_entity_poly.pdbx_seq_one_letter_code
_entity_poly.pdbx_strand_id
1 'polypeptide(L)'
;MRRLSLSCLAPTMVAAAALSGCIPAAPHPEAAPPVRQAPRPVPPAPRPVLGQDWRDWPLTPGDWHYQRTAQGSVATFGTGGVTRLTLTCDPRARQVRLGRPGSIAGAVTIRTSSTTRNVTTHAVAAGSELSLPAADSLLDAMAFSRGRFTVEQAGQPPLVIPAYAEIGRVIEDCRG
;
A
#
# COMPACT_ATOMS: atom_id res chain seq x y z
N MET A 1 -75.82 33.75 44.51
CA MET A 1 -76.34 35.13 44.60
C MET A 1 -75.18 36.04 44.96
N ARG A 2 -75.08 37.19 44.26
CA ARG A 2 -74.17 38.34 44.47
C ARG A 2 -72.67 38.05 44.19
N ARG A 3 -72.10 38.54 43.07
CA ARG A 3 -71.71 39.95 42.75
C ARG A 3 -70.67 40.45 43.78
N LEU A 4 -69.51 41.02 43.48
CA LEU A 4 -69.16 42.14 42.58
C LEU A 4 -67.64 42.05 42.32
N SER A 5 -67.10 42.25 41.10
CA SER A 5 -66.93 43.54 40.39
C SER A 5 -66.05 44.51 41.17
N LEU A 6 -64.78 44.63 40.78
CA LEU A 6 -64.22 45.67 39.90
C LEU A 6 -64.08 47.06 40.56
N SER A 7 -62.84 47.53 40.44
CA SER A 7 -62.46 48.89 40.06
C SER A 7 -61.99 49.86 41.13
N CYS A 8 -60.87 50.48 40.73
CA CYS A 8 -60.41 51.83 41.02
C CYS A 8 -60.06 52.11 42.47
N LEU A 9 -58.78 52.44 42.69
CA LEU A 9 -58.38 53.82 43.02
C LEU A 9 -56.84 53.86 43.07
N ALA A 10 -56.24 54.54 42.09
CA ALA A 10 -54.97 55.24 42.31
C ALA A 10 -55.27 56.38 43.32
N PRO A 11 -54.33 56.78 44.19
CA PRO A 11 -53.28 57.69 43.75
C PRO A 11 -51.92 57.57 44.47
N THR A 12 -50.88 57.91 43.70
CA THR A 12 -49.76 58.80 44.07
C THR A 12 -49.54 59.11 45.56
N MET A 13 -48.44 58.61 46.12
CA MET A 13 -47.68 59.34 47.14
C MET A 13 -46.20 58.94 47.11
N VAL A 14 -45.40 59.86 46.59
CA VAL A 14 -43.93 59.85 46.65
C VAL A 14 -43.53 60.60 47.91
N ALA A 15 -42.88 59.92 48.86
CA ALA A 15 -41.96 60.46 49.88
C ALA A 15 -41.49 59.28 50.75
N ALA A 16 -40.36 58.65 50.41
CA ALA A 16 -39.04 58.95 50.97
C ALA A 16 -38.87 58.50 52.44
N ALA A 17 -38.15 57.36 52.60
CA ALA A 17 -37.16 57.05 53.64
C ALA A 17 -37.35 55.67 54.27
N ALA A 18 -36.47 54.71 53.91
CA ALA A 18 -35.98 53.70 54.84
C ALA A 18 -34.71 53.04 54.26
N LEU A 19 -33.61 53.16 55.00
CA LEU A 19 -32.34 52.53 54.75
C LEU A 19 -32.46 50.99 54.75
N SER A 20 -31.91 50.31 53.74
CA SER A 20 -31.48 48.91 53.90
C SER A 20 -30.56 48.47 52.75
N GLY A 21 -29.32 48.18 53.13
CA GLY A 21 -28.31 47.31 52.48
C GLY A 21 -28.37 47.07 50.97
N CYS A 22 -27.36 47.56 50.26
CA CYS A 22 -26.89 46.91 49.03
C CYS A 22 -25.45 46.48 49.26
N ILE A 23 -25.29 45.22 49.66
CA ILE A 23 -24.03 44.49 49.67
C ILE A 23 -23.53 44.41 48.22
N PRO A 24 -22.26 44.76 47.92
CA PRO A 24 -21.74 44.55 46.58
C PRO A 24 -21.71 43.05 46.29
N ALA A 25 -22.39 42.62 45.22
CA ALA A 25 -22.36 41.25 44.75
C ALA A 25 -20.92 40.86 44.38
N ALA A 26 -20.42 39.76 44.94
CA ALA A 26 -19.13 39.20 44.52
C ALA A 26 -19.19 38.79 43.05
N PRO A 27 -18.15 39.05 42.24
CA PRO A 27 -18.12 38.61 40.85
C PRO A 27 -18.19 37.08 40.79
N HIS A 28 -19.13 36.55 40.02
CA HIS A 28 -19.24 35.12 39.77
C HIS A 28 -18.05 34.68 38.91
N PRO A 29 -17.27 33.65 39.28
CA PRO A 29 -16.22 33.14 38.42
C PRO A 29 -16.83 32.57 37.13
N GLU A 30 -16.49 33.16 35.99
CA GLU A 30 -16.85 32.64 34.66
C GLU A 30 -16.24 31.23 34.51
N ALA A 31 -17.06 30.22 34.24
CA ALA A 31 -16.59 28.87 33.98
C ALA A 31 -15.75 28.86 32.69
N ALA A 32 -14.50 28.38 32.79
CA ALA A 32 -13.61 28.29 31.64
C ALA A 32 -14.22 27.40 30.52
N PRO A 33 -14.07 27.77 29.24
CA PRO A 33 -14.61 27.00 28.13
C PRO A 33 -14.00 25.59 28.07
N PRO A 34 -14.78 24.56 27.71
CA PRO A 34 -14.29 23.19 27.67
C PRO A 34 -13.18 23.02 26.61
N VAL A 35 -12.02 22.54 27.05
CA VAL A 35 -10.87 22.25 26.18
C VAL A 35 -11.23 21.09 25.25
N ARG A 36 -11.21 21.33 23.94
CA ARG A 36 -11.50 20.32 22.91
C ARG A 36 -10.29 19.38 22.79
N GLN A 37 -10.44 18.12 23.19
CA GLN A 37 -9.37 17.13 23.10
C GLN A 37 -9.06 16.79 21.64
N ALA A 38 -7.77 16.80 21.26
CA ALA A 38 -7.32 16.37 19.94
C ALA A 38 -7.62 14.88 19.73
N PRO A 39 -8.02 14.45 18.51
CA PRO A 39 -8.21 13.04 18.21
C PRO A 39 -6.93 12.24 18.50
N ARG A 40 -7.06 11.12 19.20
CA ARG A 40 -5.92 10.23 19.45
C ARG A 40 -5.36 9.70 18.12
N PRO A 41 -4.02 9.62 17.95
CA PRO A 41 -3.42 8.97 16.80
C PRO A 41 -3.92 7.52 16.69
N VAL A 42 -4.45 7.16 15.53
CA VAL A 42 -4.87 5.78 15.25
C VAL A 42 -3.61 4.91 15.13
N PRO A 43 -3.52 3.76 15.82
CA PRO A 43 -2.40 2.84 15.65
C PRO A 43 -2.26 2.41 14.18
N PRO A 44 -1.03 2.28 13.65
CA PRO A 44 -0.83 1.79 12.30
C PRO A 44 -1.39 0.37 12.15
N ALA A 45 -2.03 0.09 11.01
CA ALA A 45 -2.60 -1.22 10.74
C ALA A 45 -1.53 -2.34 10.82
N PRO A 46 -1.88 -3.53 11.34
CA PRO A 46 -0.96 -4.66 11.37
C PRO A 46 -0.49 -5.01 9.95
N ARG A 47 0.81 -5.24 9.77
CA ARG A 47 1.36 -5.74 8.49
C ARG A 47 0.83 -7.17 8.26
N PRO A 48 0.29 -7.50 7.08
CA PRO A 48 -0.16 -8.86 6.79
C PRO A 48 0.98 -9.86 7.00
N VAL A 49 0.76 -10.85 7.86
CA VAL A 49 1.66 -12.01 7.96
C VAL A 49 1.35 -12.89 6.76
N LEU A 50 2.38 -13.25 5.99
CA LEU A 50 2.20 -14.18 4.88
C LEU A 50 1.78 -15.55 5.44
N GLY A 51 0.68 -16.09 4.90
CA GLY A 51 0.20 -17.41 5.27
C GLY A 51 1.14 -18.52 4.78
N GLN A 52 0.84 -19.76 5.16
CA GLN A 52 1.67 -20.91 4.78
C GLN A 52 1.57 -21.25 3.28
N ASP A 53 0.40 -21.07 2.66
CA ASP A 53 0.25 -21.29 1.22
C ASP A 53 0.60 -20.00 0.45
N TRP A 54 1.66 -20.07 -0.36
CA TRP A 54 2.11 -18.98 -1.22
C TRP A 54 1.08 -18.59 -2.28
N ARG A 55 0.17 -19.50 -2.64
CA ARG A 55 -0.88 -19.22 -3.64
C ARG A 55 -1.90 -18.22 -3.14
N ASP A 56 -2.05 -18.09 -1.83
CA ASP A 56 -2.96 -17.14 -1.21
C ASP A 56 -2.28 -15.80 -0.90
N TRP A 57 -0.97 -15.69 -1.16
CA TRP A 57 -0.27 -14.43 -0.95
C TRP A 57 -0.82 -13.36 -1.90
N PRO A 58 -0.99 -12.12 -1.41
CA PRO A 58 -1.42 -11.02 -2.26
C PRO A 58 -0.39 -10.78 -3.36
N LEU A 59 -0.88 -10.48 -4.56
CA LEU A 59 0.00 -10.08 -5.66
C LEU A 59 0.80 -8.85 -5.25
N THR A 60 2.06 -8.82 -5.65
CA THR A 60 2.87 -7.61 -5.51
C THR A 60 2.24 -6.51 -6.37
N PRO A 61 2.04 -5.28 -5.85
CA PRO A 61 1.48 -4.21 -6.65
C PRO A 61 2.33 -3.93 -7.90
N GLY A 62 1.70 -4.04 -9.06
CA GLY A 62 2.36 -3.87 -10.35
C GLY A 62 1.53 -4.43 -11.49
N ASP A 63 1.87 -4.00 -12.69
CA ASP A 63 1.43 -4.61 -13.94
C ASP A 63 2.61 -4.82 -14.88
N TRP A 64 2.42 -5.64 -15.90
CA TRP A 64 3.41 -5.89 -16.94
C TRP A 64 3.32 -4.87 -18.06
N HIS A 65 4.48 -4.41 -18.52
CA HIS A 65 4.61 -3.65 -19.75
C HIS A 65 5.65 -4.33 -20.65
N TYR A 66 5.23 -4.75 -21.84
CA TYR A 66 6.10 -5.33 -22.85
C TYR A 66 6.49 -4.30 -23.89
N GLN A 67 7.76 -4.32 -24.30
CA GLN A 67 8.30 -3.49 -25.36
C GLN A 67 9.32 -4.27 -26.19
N ARG A 68 9.23 -4.13 -27.52
CA ARG A 68 10.33 -4.52 -28.42
C ARG A 68 11.40 -3.43 -28.48
N THR A 69 12.65 -3.86 -28.54
CA THR A 69 13.82 -2.98 -28.67
C THR A 69 14.67 -3.41 -29.86
N ALA A 70 15.66 -2.59 -30.24
CA ALA A 70 16.60 -2.98 -31.29
C ALA A 70 17.51 -4.14 -30.86
N GLN A 71 17.60 -4.40 -29.56
CA GLN A 71 18.47 -5.39 -28.93
C GLN A 71 17.72 -6.66 -28.51
N GLY A 72 16.41 -6.75 -28.73
CA GLY A 72 15.58 -7.88 -28.32
C GLY A 72 14.19 -7.43 -27.86
N SER A 73 13.73 -7.97 -26.75
CA SER A 73 12.49 -7.53 -26.11
C SER A 73 12.63 -7.48 -24.59
N VAL A 74 11.79 -6.65 -23.97
CA VAL A 74 11.77 -6.46 -22.53
C VAL A 74 10.34 -6.47 -22.02
N ALA A 75 10.12 -7.13 -20.89
CA ALA A 75 8.92 -7.02 -20.09
C ALA A 75 9.31 -6.50 -18.71
N THR A 76 8.71 -5.38 -18.29
CA THR A 76 8.93 -4.78 -16.98
C THR A 76 7.67 -4.92 -16.13
N PHE A 77 7.83 -5.40 -14.90
CA PHE A 77 6.76 -5.45 -13.91
C PHE A 77 6.97 -4.36 -12.86
N GLY A 78 5.95 -3.55 -12.61
CA GLY A 78 6.04 -2.44 -11.66
C GLY A 78 4.79 -1.58 -11.59
N THR A 79 4.83 -0.55 -10.75
CA THR A 79 3.76 0.45 -10.63
C THR A 79 4.33 1.80 -10.23
N GLY A 80 3.69 2.89 -10.64
CA GLY A 80 4.08 4.26 -10.27
C GLY A 80 5.52 4.61 -10.66
N GLY A 81 6.02 4.08 -11.78
CA GLY A 81 7.40 4.28 -12.24
C GLY A 81 8.45 3.44 -11.49
N VAL A 82 8.04 2.59 -10.55
CA VAL A 82 8.94 1.70 -9.80
C VAL A 82 8.94 0.31 -10.42
N THR A 83 10.04 -0.04 -11.09
CA THR A 83 10.28 -1.39 -11.61
C THR A 83 10.70 -2.34 -10.50
N ARG A 84 10.06 -3.51 -10.42
CA ARG A 84 10.32 -4.54 -9.41
C ARG A 84 10.93 -5.81 -9.99
N LEU A 85 10.61 -6.12 -11.24
CA LEU A 85 11.17 -7.26 -11.97
C LEU A 85 11.25 -6.91 -13.45
N THR A 86 12.29 -7.36 -14.12
CA THR A 86 12.48 -7.18 -15.56
C THR A 86 12.85 -8.53 -16.17
N LEU A 87 12.20 -8.89 -17.28
CA LEU A 87 12.62 -9.97 -18.17
C LEU A 87 13.13 -9.34 -19.45
N THR A 88 14.36 -9.64 -19.84
CA THR A 88 14.96 -9.14 -21.08
C THR A 88 15.44 -10.31 -21.92
N CYS A 89 15.02 -10.37 -23.17
CA CYS A 89 15.64 -11.27 -24.13
C CYS A 89 16.90 -10.61 -24.72
N ASP A 90 18.02 -11.35 -24.66
CA ASP A 90 19.18 -11.15 -25.52
C ASP A 90 19.15 -12.22 -26.63
N PRO A 91 18.72 -11.88 -27.86
CA PRO A 91 18.61 -12.83 -28.95
C PRO A 91 19.97 -13.26 -29.49
N ARG A 92 21.04 -12.45 -29.29
CA ARG A 92 22.40 -12.81 -29.73
C ARG A 92 22.98 -13.91 -28.85
N ALA A 93 22.75 -13.80 -27.54
CA ALA A 93 23.16 -14.82 -26.58
C ALA A 93 22.15 -15.98 -26.48
N ARG A 94 20.94 -15.82 -27.02
CA ARG A 94 19.76 -16.68 -26.78
C ARG A 94 19.54 -16.91 -25.29
N GLN A 95 19.53 -15.83 -24.52
CA GLN A 95 19.34 -15.86 -23.07
C GLN A 95 18.23 -14.91 -22.65
N VAL A 96 17.44 -15.35 -21.67
CA VAL A 96 16.51 -14.49 -20.95
C VAL A 96 17.15 -14.09 -19.64
N ARG A 97 17.28 -12.79 -19.43
CA ARG A 97 17.81 -12.18 -18.21
C ARG A 97 16.65 -11.75 -17.32
N LEU A 98 16.66 -12.19 -16.07
CA LEU A 98 15.73 -11.79 -15.02
C LEU A 98 16.43 -10.84 -14.07
N GLY A 99 16.11 -9.56 -14.15
CA GLY A 99 16.69 -8.51 -13.31
C GLY A 99 15.72 -8.07 -12.21
N ARG A 100 16.23 -7.89 -10.98
CA ARG A 100 15.50 -7.31 -9.86
C ARG A 100 16.22 -6.03 -9.42
N PRO A 101 15.65 -4.84 -9.68
CA PRO A 101 16.28 -3.59 -9.30
C PRO A 101 16.42 -3.44 -7.78
N GLY A 102 17.54 -2.87 -7.32
CA GLY A 102 17.78 -2.59 -5.91
C GLY A 102 17.94 -3.82 -5.00
N SER A 103 17.96 -5.04 -5.54
CA SER A 103 18.28 -6.25 -4.79
C SER A 103 19.78 -6.53 -4.74
N ILE A 104 20.18 -7.33 -3.76
CA ILE A 104 21.54 -7.87 -3.64
C ILE A 104 21.66 -9.20 -4.39
N ALA A 105 22.86 -9.51 -4.86
CA ALA A 105 23.16 -10.82 -5.43
C ALA A 105 23.08 -11.93 -4.36
N GLY A 106 22.78 -13.15 -4.79
CA GLY A 106 22.68 -14.31 -3.91
C GLY A 106 21.68 -15.35 -4.36
N ALA A 107 21.43 -16.32 -3.48
CA ALA A 107 20.46 -17.38 -3.71
C ALA A 107 19.03 -16.82 -3.72
N VAL A 108 18.28 -17.19 -4.74
CA VAL A 108 16.88 -16.83 -4.96
C VAL A 108 16.10 -18.11 -5.21
N THR A 109 14.91 -18.22 -4.62
CA THR A 109 13.98 -19.31 -4.91
C THR A 109 12.91 -18.79 -5.86
N ILE A 110 12.74 -19.45 -7.00
CA ILE A 110 11.62 -19.23 -7.91
C ILE A 110 10.65 -20.37 -7.71
N ARG A 111 9.43 -20.04 -7.25
CA ARG A 111 8.35 -21.02 -7.04
C ARG A 111 7.21 -20.76 -8.00
N THR A 112 6.89 -21.76 -8.80
CA THR A 112 5.80 -21.76 -9.79
C THR A 112 4.79 -22.84 -9.41
N SER A 113 3.69 -22.95 -10.17
CA SER A 113 2.68 -23.96 -9.92
C SER A 113 3.13 -25.41 -10.22
N SER A 114 4.21 -25.60 -10.97
CA SER A 114 4.75 -26.90 -11.40
C SER A 114 6.16 -27.19 -10.88
N THR A 115 6.93 -26.17 -10.48
CA THR A 115 8.34 -26.32 -10.10
C THR A 115 8.76 -25.29 -9.05
N THR A 116 9.60 -25.71 -8.10
CA THR A 116 10.35 -24.81 -7.22
C THR A 116 11.83 -25.01 -7.48
N ARG A 117 12.56 -23.95 -7.87
CA ARG A 117 13.98 -24.02 -8.20
C ARG A 117 14.76 -22.93 -7.48
N ASN A 118 15.86 -23.32 -6.84
CA ASN A 118 16.86 -22.39 -6.33
C ASN A 118 17.82 -22.01 -7.46
N VAL A 119 18.07 -20.72 -7.60
CA VAL A 119 18.94 -20.13 -8.61
C VAL A 119 19.84 -19.10 -7.94
N THR A 120 21.00 -18.82 -8.54
CA THR A 120 21.93 -17.83 -8.00
C THR A 120 21.94 -16.61 -8.91
N THR A 121 21.66 -15.44 -8.33
CA THR A 121 21.80 -14.15 -9.00
C THR A 121 23.20 -13.58 -8.80
N HIS A 122 23.67 -12.79 -9.76
CA HIS A 122 24.90 -12.02 -9.68
C HIS A 122 24.59 -10.52 -9.59
N ALA A 123 25.55 -9.74 -9.11
CA ALA A 123 25.38 -8.30 -8.94
C ALA A 123 25.54 -7.59 -10.29
N VAL A 124 24.70 -6.58 -10.52
CA VAL A 124 24.76 -5.66 -11.67
C VAL A 124 24.56 -4.24 -11.16
N ALA A 125 24.88 -3.22 -11.98
CA ALA A 125 24.81 -1.83 -11.55
C ALA A 125 23.42 -1.41 -11.00
N ALA A 126 22.34 -1.99 -11.53
CA ALA A 126 20.97 -1.68 -11.15
C ALA A 126 20.39 -2.56 -10.02
N GLY A 127 21.11 -3.60 -9.55
CA GLY A 127 20.60 -4.57 -8.57
C GLY A 127 21.21 -5.95 -8.73
N SER A 128 20.38 -6.99 -8.84
CA SER A 128 20.85 -8.34 -9.14
C SER A 128 20.11 -8.98 -10.30
N GLU A 129 20.77 -9.96 -10.93
CA GLU A 129 20.28 -10.59 -12.14
C GLU A 129 20.62 -12.07 -12.23
N LEU A 130 19.78 -12.83 -12.94
CA LEU A 130 20.04 -14.19 -13.38
C LEU A 130 19.89 -14.27 -14.91
N SER A 131 20.80 -14.97 -15.58
CA SER A 131 20.68 -15.31 -17.00
C SER A 131 20.32 -16.78 -17.16
N LEU A 132 19.27 -17.06 -17.93
CA LEU A 132 18.83 -18.41 -18.28
C LEU A 132 18.95 -18.60 -19.80
N PRO A 133 19.41 -19.77 -20.28
CA PRO A 133 19.26 -20.14 -21.69
C PRO A 133 17.79 -20.02 -22.11
N ALA A 134 17.51 -19.56 -23.34
CA ALA A 134 16.13 -19.43 -23.84
C ALA A 134 15.34 -20.75 -23.81
N ALA A 135 16.02 -21.89 -23.84
CA ALA A 135 15.44 -23.23 -23.74
C ALA A 135 15.31 -23.76 -22.29
N ASP A 136 15.66 -22.99 -21.26
CA ASP A 136 15.56 -23.42 -19.88
C ASP A 136 14.09 -23.60 -19.46
N SER A 137 13.76 -24.79 -18.94
CA SER A 137 12.39 -25.16 -18.58
C SER A 137 11.79 -24.31 -17.45
N LEU A 138 12.62 -23.61 -16.66
CA LEU A 138 12.13 -22.67 -15.65
C LEU A 138 11.36 -21.52 -16.29
N LEU A 139 11.75 -21.08 -17.49
CA LEU A 139 11.06 -20.03 -18.22
C LEU A 139 9.63 -20.44 -18.56
N ASP A 140 9.45 -21.68 -19.05
CA ASP A 140 8.13 -22.24 -19.32
C ASP A 140 7.32 -22.42 -18.03
N ALA A 141 7.96 -22.89 -16.95
CA ALA A 141 7.28 -23.04 -15.66
C ALA A 141 6.76 -21.70 -15.11
N MET A 142 7.45 -20.59 -15.35
CA MET A 142 6.98 -19.25 -14.99
C MET A 142 5.82 -18.81 -15.90
N ALA A 143 5.98 -18.92 -17.23
CA ALA A 143 4.98 -18.48 -18.21
C ALA A 143 3.64 -19.22 -18.06
N PHE A 144 3.68 -20.52 -17.74
CA PHE A 144 2.50 -21.36 -17.56
C PHE A 144 2.08 -21.55 -16.10
N SER A 145 2.62 -20.74 -15.18
CA SER A 145 2.20 -20.83 -13.78
C SER A 145 0.73 -20.44 -13.63
N ARG A 146 -0.03 -21.19 -12.82
CA ARG A 146 -1.45 -20.91 -12.56
C ARG A 146 -1.62 -19.62 -11.75
N GLY A 147 -1.88 -18.52 -12.46
CA GLY A 147 -2.14 -17.20 -11.90
C GLY A 147 -0.90 -16.43 -11.45
N ARG A 148 -0.03 -17.05 -10.63
CA ARG A 148 1.17 -16.38 -10.09
C ARG A 148 2.36 -17.31 -9.90
N PHE A 149 3.53 -16.72 -9.74
CA PHE A 149 4.75 -17.36 -9.23
C PHE A 149 5.45 -16.41 -8.25
N THR A 150 6.40 -16.92 -7.47
CA THR A 150 7.16 -16.10 -6.51
C THR A 150 8.64 -16.04 -6.83
N VAL A 151 9.25 -14.91 -6.49
CA VAL A 151 10.70 -14.68 -6.47
C VAL A 151 11.08 -14.31 -5.04
N GLU A 152 11.62 -15.29 -4.33
CA GLU A 152 11.94 -15.21 -2.90
C GLU A 152 13.44 -15.09 -2.69
N GLN A 153 13.83 -14.20 -1.79
CA GLN A 153 15.23 -14.01 -1.39
C GLN A 153 15.27 -13.69 0.10
N ALA A 154 16.20 -14.31 0.83
CA ALA A 154 16.38 -14.06 2.24
C ALA A 154 16.63 -12.57 2.51
N GLY A 155 15.94 -12.02 3.52
CA GLY A 155 16.06 -10.61 3.90
C GLY A 155 15.33 -9.63 2.98
N GLN A 156 14.60 -10.10 1.96
CA GLN A 156 13.78 -9.24 1.10
C GLN A 156 12.31 -9.68 1.09
N PRO A 157 11.35 -8.75 0.91
CA PRO A 157 9.97 -9.12 0.65
C PRO A 157 9.88 -10.01 -0.60
N PRO A 158 9.10 -11.10 -0.57
CA PRO A 158 8.90 -11.92 -1.76
C PRO A 158 8.16 -11.11 -2.82
N LEU A 159 8.57 -11.28 -4.08
CA LEU A 159 7.77 -10.80 -5.19
C LEU A 159 6.78 -11.89 -5.56
N VAL A 160 5.49 -11.58 -5.55
CA VAL A 160 4.40 -12.44 -5.99
C VAL A 160 3.90 -11.88 -7.32
N ILE A 161 4.32 -12.53 -8.39
CA ILE A 161 4.25 -11.99 -9.74
C ILE A 161 3.12 -12.68 -10.51
N PRO A 162 2.20 -11.93 -11.13
CA PRO A 162 1.20 -12.53 -12.01
C PRO A 162 1.86 -13.12 -13.26
N ALA A 163 1.45 -14.32 -13.65
CA ALA A 163 1.96 -15.02 -14.83
C ALA A 163 1.21 -14.60 -16.11
N TYR A 164 1.35 -13.33 -16.50
CA TYR A 164 0.69 -12.78 -17.69
C TYR A 164 1.50 -13.02 -18.99
N ALA A 165 0.85 -12.74 -20.12
CA ALA A 165 1.33 -13.10 -21.46
C ALA A 165 2.66 -12.43 -21.86
N GLU A 166 3.01 -11.30 -21.25
CA GLU A 166 4.24 -10.55 -21.51
C GLU A 166 5.50 -11.39 -21.25
N ILE A 167 5.45 -12.29 -20.25
CA ILE A 167 6.52 -13.22 -19.94
C ILE A 167 6.74 -14.17 -21.12
N GLY A 168 5.65 -14.79 -21.60
CA GLY A 168 5.68 -15.70 -22.75
C GLY A 168 6.21 -15.02 -24.01
N ARG A 169 5.77 -13.79 -24.30
CA ARG A 169 6.24 -13.01 -25.45
C ARG A 169 7.76 -12.79 -25.44
N VAL A 170 8.35 -12.42 -24.29
CA VAL A 170 9.81 -12.25 -24.18
C VAL A 170 10.54 -13.57 -24.39
N ILE A 171 10.00 -14.67 -23.86
CA ILE A 171 10.60 -16.00 -24.02
C ILE A 171 10.55 -16.45 -25.48
N GLU A 172 9.41 -16.28 -26.15
CA GLU A 172 9.20 -16.62 -27.56
C GLU A 172 10.13 -15.81 -28.47
N ASP A 173 10.21 -14.49 -28.30
CA ASP A 173 11.15 -13.63 -29.05
C ASP A 173 12.61 -14.11 -28.91
N CYS A 174 12.97 -14.72 -27.77
CA CYS A 174 14.32 -15.22 -27.53
C CYS A 174 14.61 -16.61 -28.09
N ARG A 175 13.57 -17.37 -28.40
CA ARG A 175 13.69 -18.70 -29.00
C ARG A 175 13.82 -18.60 -30.53
N GLY A 176 13.23 -17.57 -31.13
CA GLY A 176 13.24 -17.33 -32.57
C GLY A 176 12.06 -18.01 -33.26
#